data_AF-A0A812RBR9-F1
#
_entry.id   AF-A0A812RBR9-F1
#
_cell.length_a   1.000
_cell.length_b   1.000
_cell.length_c   1.000
_cell.angle_alpha   90.00
_cell.angle_beta   90.00
_cell.angle_gamma   90.00
#
_symmetry.space_group_name_H-M   'P 1'
#
loop_
_entity.id
_entity.type
_entity.pdbx_description
1 polymer ?
#
loop_
_entity_poly.entity_id
_entity_poly.type
_entity_poly.pdbx_seq_one_letter_code
_entity_poly.pdbx_strand_id
1 'polypeptide(L)'
;MCSMKMMLLGELNPSEHARVIGYKAIKWRFEENLKDLELLMEAFPCAKVILSKRRSIDDQLLSQGEVFGSMDYYATEHANKAMDKFAKHHSDRSFSLDLEDFDVEHFNALLGFLGEDDKCRYVDVVHDNATRLQVCQFLQPP
;
A
#
# COMPACT_ATOMS: atom_id res chain seq x y z
N MET A 1 -0.50 15.18 30.51
CA MET A 1 0.80 15.17 29.81
C MET A 1 0.65 14.35 28.54
N CYS A 2 0.54 14.97 27.36
CA CYS A 2 0.59 14.24 26.10
C CYS A 2 2.04 13.87 25.81
N SER A 3 2.38 12.59 25.89
CA SER A 3 3.63 12.08 25.35
C SER A 3 3.46 11.99 23.83
N MET A 4 4.02 12.96 23.09
CA MET A 4 4.24 12.80 21.66
C MET A 4 5.28 11.70 21.49
N LYS A 5 4.85 10.50 21.10
CA LYS A 5 5.75 9.49 20.58
C LYS A 5 6.21 9.96 19.21
N MET A 6 7.48 10.34 19.12
CA MET A 6 8.14 10.59 17.85
C MET A 6 8.20 9.25 17.10
N MET A 7 7.38 9.11 16.05
CA MET A 7 7.46 7.94 15.17
C MET A 7 8.49 8.24 14.09
N LEU A 8 9.68 7.66 14.22
CA LEU A 8 10.62 7.61 13.10
C LEU A 8 10.05 6.66 12.06
N LEU A 9 9.55 7.20 10.94
CA LEU A 9 9.00 6.40 9.83
C LEU A 9 10.10 5.66 9.03
N GLY A 10 11.37 6.01 9.26
CA GLY A 10 12.55 5.42 8.64
C GLY A 10 13.54 6.48 8.18
N GLU A 11 14.74 6.06 7.79
CA GLU A 11 15.69 6.91 7.09
C GLU A 11 15.36 6.88 5.59
N LEU A 12 15.06 8.04 5.02
CA LEU A 12 14.77 8.17 3.60
C LEU A 12 16.08 8.48 2.87
N ASN A 13 16.59 7.50 2.12
CA ASN A 13 17.69 7.69 1.16
C ASN A 13 17.16 7.50 -0.28
N PRO A 14 16.27 8.40 -0.75
CA PRO A 14 15.73 8.29 -2.10
C PRO A 14 16.82 8.51 -3.14
N SER A 15 16.67 7.85 -4.30
CA SER A 15 17.45 8.21 -5.49
C SER A 15 17.24 9.69 -5.84
N GLU A 16 18.25 10.35 -6.42
CA GLU A 16 18.14 11.74 -6.90
C GLU A 16 17.00 11.94 -7.92
N HIS A 17 16.54 10.86 -8.54
CA HIS A 17 15.44 10.86 -9.51
C HIS A 17 14.09 10.42 -8.94
N ALA A 18 14.02 10.11 -7.64
CA ALA A 18 12.77 9.67 -7.00
C ALA A 18 11.79 10.85 -6.89
N ARG A 19 10.61 10.67 -7.49
CA ARG A 19 9.53 11.67 -7.47
C ARG A 19 8.48 11.39 -6.42
N VAL A 20 8.27 10.10 -6.14
CA VAL A 20 7.35 9.60 -5.14
C VAL A 20 8.16 8.78 -4.15
N ILE A 21 7.97 9.06 -2.86
CA ILE A 21 8.55 8.30 -1.77
C ILE A 21 7.39 7.66 -1.01
N GLY A 22 7.48 6.35 -0.81
CA GLY A 22 6.46 5.57 -0.12
C GLY A 22 7.04 4.88 1.12
N TYR A 23 6.15 4.62 2.08
CA TYR A 23 6.44 3.80 3.25
C TYR A 23 5.44 2.64 3.28
N LYS A 24 5.95 1.40 3.41
CA LYS A 24 5.12 0.20 3.54
C LYS A 24 5.14 -0.28 4.98
N ALA A 25 3.96 -0.49 5.56
CA ALA A 25 3.82 -1.18 6.83
C ALA A 25 2.75 -2.28 6.73
N ILE A 26 3.07 -3.44 7.28
CA ILE A 26 2.11 -4.54 7.48
C ILE A 26 1.72 -4.47 8.95
N LYS A 27 0.56 -3.89 9.25
CA LYS A 27 0.11 -3.72 10.64
C LYS A 27 -1.27 -4.36 10.86
N TRP A 28 -1.34 -5.29 11.80
CA TRP A 28 -2.52 -6.14 12.05
C TRP A 28 -3.54 -5.56 13.04
N ARG A 29 -3.17 -4.56 13.84
CA ARG A 29 -4.09 -3.85 14.76
C ARG A 29 -4.81 -2.69 14.07
N PHE A 30 -5.61 -3.02 13.07
CA PHE A 30 -6.01 -2.06 12.04
C PHE A 30 -6.74 -0.82 12.58
N GLU A 31 -7.56 -0.93 13.63
CA GLU A 31 -8.22 0.23 14.23
C GLU A 31 -7.27 1.27 14.84
N GLU A 32 -6.21 0.82 15.54
CA GLU A 32 -5.18 1.71 16.06
C GLU A 32 -4.39 2.35 14.92
N ASN A 33 -4.17 1.59 13.84
CA ASN A 33 -3.40 2.06 12.68
C ASN A 33 -4.18 2.99 11.76
N LEU A 34 -5.51 2.90 11.72
CA LEU A 34 -6.33 3.85 10.99
C LEU A 34 -6.19 5.26 11.56
N LYS A 35 -6.08 5.39 12.89
CA LYS A 35 -5.82 6.68 13.54
C LYS A 35 -4.44 7.22 13.17
N ASP A 36 -3.42 6.37 13.18
CA ASP A 36 -2.08 6.76 12.71
C ASP A 36 -2.12 7.20 11.23
N LEU A 37 -2.89 6.50 10.40
CA LEU A 37 -3.01 6.78 8.97
C LEU A 37 -3.75 8.09 8.71
N GLU A 38 -4.85 8.35 9.42
CA GLU A 38 -5.56 9.64 9.39
C GLU A 38 -4.63 10.77 9.79
N LEU A 39 -3.87 10.61 10.89
CA LEU A 39 -2.89 11.60 11.34
C LEU A 39 -1.80 11.85 10.28
N LEU A 40 -1.32 10.80 9.61
CA LEU A 40 -0.35 10.96 8.52
C LEU A 40 -0.97 11.69 7.33
N MET A 41 -2.23 11.44 7.00
CA MET A 41 -2.93 12.13 5.90
C MET A 41 -3.22 13.61 6.22
N GLU A 42 -3.41 13.94 7.50
CA GLU A 42 -3.50 15.31 8.00
C GLU A 42 -2.14 16.03 7.95
N ALA A 43 -1.08 15.36 8.42
CA ALA A 43 0.28 15.91 8.44
C ALA A 43 0.87 16.09 7.03
N PHE A 44 0.48 15.21 6.10
CA PHE A 44 0.89 15.25 4.70
C PHE A 44 -0.36 15.35 3.81
N PRO A 45 -0.86 16.57 3.53
CA PRO A 45 -2.13 16.76 2.79
C PRO A 45 -2.13 16.22 1.36
N CYS A 46 -0.96 16.03 0.75
CA CYS A 46 -0.81 15.44 -0.58
C CYS A 46 -0.52 13.93 -0.55
N ALA A 47 -0.41 13.32 0.64
CA ALA A 47 -0.14 11.90 0.74
C ALA A 47 -1.29 11.09 0.14
N LYS A 48 -0.91 10.03 -0.55
CA LYS A 48 -1.81 9.04 -1.12
C LYS A 48 -1.61 7.72 -0.38
N VAL A 49 -2.69 6.96 -0.23
CA VAL A 49 -2.70 5.70 0.50
C VAL A 49 -2.98 4.57 -0.46
N ILE A 50 -2.17 3.52 -0.40
CA ILE A 50 -2.41 2.27 -1.12
C ILE A 50 -2.80 1.22 -0.08
N LEU A 51 -4.04 0.75 -0.15
CA LEU A 51 -4.59 -0.26 0.74
C LEU A 51 -4.52 -1.61 0.03
N SER A 52 -3.54 -2.43 0.42
CA SER A 52 -3.36 -3.77 -0.15
C SER A 52 -3.85 -4.85 0.80
N LYS A 53 -4.78 -5.68 0.31
CA LYS A 53 -5.39 -6.80 1.04
C LYS A 53 -5.49 -8.04 0.15
N ARG A 54 -5.79 -9.20 0.72
CA ARG A 54 -6.23 -10.38 -0.06
C ARG A 54 -7.73 -10.47 -0.03
N ARG A 55 -8.36 -10.88 -1.15
CA ARG A 55 -9.79 -11.19 -1.18
C ARG A 55 -10.11 -12.41 -0.33
N SER A 56 -9.25 -13.42 -0.39
CA SER A 56 -9.37 -14.64 0.40
C SER A 56 -8.78 -14.45 1.79
N ILE A 57 -9.64 -14.47 2.81
CA ILE A 57 -9.22 -14.39 4.22
C ILE A 57 -8.41 -15.64 4.59
N ASP A 58 -8.79 -16.80 4.08
CA ASP A 58 -8.09 -18.06 4.34
C ASP A 58 -6.65 -18.00 3.80
N ASP A 59 -6.45 -17.50 2.58
CA ASP A 59 -5.11 -17.35 2.00
C ASP A 59 -4.29 -16.27 2.73
N GLN A 60 -4.94 -15.25 3.29
CA GLN A 60 -4.29 -14.24 4.13
C GLN A 60 -3.82 -14.84 5.45
N LEU A 61 -4.66 -15.63 6.10
CA LEU A 61 -4.34 -16.30 7.37
C LEU A 61 -3.24 -17.35 7.19
N LEU A 62 -3.27 -18.14 6.11
CA LEU A 62 -2.21 -19.09 5.80
C LEU A 62 -0.87 -18.38 5.66
N SER A 63 -0.81 -17.33 4.85
CA SER A 63 0.41 -16.54 4.67
C SER A 63 0.86 -15.85 5.96
N GLN A 64 -0.07 -15.34 6.76
CA GLN A 64 0.22 -14.73 8.06
C GLN A 64 0.76 -15.76 9.06
N GLY A 65 0.18 -16.96 9.09
CA GLY A 65 0.60 -18.07 9.94
C GLY A 65 2.03 -18.51 9.61
N GLU A 66 2.36 -18.60 8.31
CA GLU A 66 3.72 -18.94 7.86
C GLU A 66 4.77 -17.88 8.25
N VAL A 67 4.41 -16.59 8.14
CA VAL A 67 5.37 -15.49 8.36
C VAL A 67 5.47 -15.07 9.84
N PHE A 68 4.37 -15.08 10.57
CA PHE A 68 4.25 -14.48 11.90
C PHE A 68 3.78 -15.44 13.00
N GLY A 69 3.38 -16.67 12.66
CA GLY A 69 2.96 -17.68 13.63
C GLY A 69 1.64 -17.37 14.36
N SER A 70 0.84 -16.40 13.87
CA SER A 70 -0.46 -16.06 14.41
C SER A 70 -1.54 -16.09 13.34
N MET A 71 -2.70 -16.62 13.69
CA MET A 71 -3.90 -16.64 12.84
C MET A 71 -5.09 -16.17 13.68
N ASP A 72 -5.65 -15.02 13.33
CA ASP A 72 -6.90 -14.52 13.91
C ASP A 72 -7.83 -14.11 12.77
N TYR A 73 -8.79 -14.99 12.49
CA TYR A 73 -9.76 -14.81 11.42
C TYR A 73 -10.58 -13.53 11.62
N TYR A 74 -11.12 -13.32 12.82
CA TYR A 74 -12.01 -12.20 13.08
C TYR A 74 -11.26 -10.87 13.04
N ALA A 75 -10.03 -10.82 13.56
CA ALA A 75 -9.19 -9.63 13.43
C ALA A 75 -8.85 -9.32 11.96
N THR A 76 -8.55 -10.35 11.15
CA THR A 76 -8.24 -10.20 9.73
C THR A 76 -9.46 -9.74 8.93
N GLU A 77 -10.62 -10.36 9.13
CA GLU A 77 -11.88 -9.95 8.50
C GLU A 77 -12.24 -8.51 8.88
N HIS A 78 -12.12 -8.17 10.16
CA HIS A 78 -12.40 -6.84 10.66
C HIS A 78 -11.46 -5.79 10.05
N ALA A 79 -10.17 -6.09 9.94
CA ALA A 79 -9.19 -5.22 9.28
C ALA A 79 -9.56 -4.97 7.81
N ASN A 80 -9.90 -6.02 7.05
CA ASN A 80 -10.29 -5.89 5.64
C ASN A 80 -11.55 -5.01 5.48
N LYS A 81 -12.57 -5.19 6.34
CA LYS A 81 -13.78 -4.34 6.34
C LYS A 81 -13.45 -2.88 6.68
N ALA A 82 -12.52 -2.66 7.61
CA ALA A 82 -12.10 -1.32 8.01
C ALA A 82 -11.30 -0.61 6.88
N MET A 83 -10.47 -1.35 6.13
CA MET A 83 -9.81 -0.85 4.91
C MET A 83 -10.81 -0.38 3.87
N ASP A 84 -11.84 -1.19 3.60
CA ASP A 84 -12.87 -0.85 2.61
C ASP A 84 -13.62 0.43 3.00
N LYS A 85 -13.97 0.54 4.29
CA LYS A 85 -14.61 1.74 4.81
C LYS A 85 -13.71 2.98 4.69
N PHE A 86 -12.42 2.82 5.00
CA PHE A 86 -11.44 3.90 4.89
C PHE A 86 -11.26 4.35 3.44
N ALA A 87 -11.05 3.41 2.50
CA ALA A 87 -10.92 3.71 1.08
C ALA A 87 -12.16 4.44 0.54
N LYS A 88 -13.35 4.03 0.97
CA LYS A 88 -14.60 4.69 0.60
C LYS A 88 -14.71 6.11 1.15
N HIS A 89 -14.22 6.35 2.37
CA HIS A 89 -14.26 7.67 2.99
C HIS A 89 -13.23 8.64 2.37
N HIS A 90 -12.07 8.12 1.96
CA HIS A 90 -10.96 8.87 1.38
C HIS A 90 -10.71 8.51 -0.09
N SER A 91 -11.78 8.40 -0.89
CA SER A 91 -11.71 7.86 -2.26
C SER A 91 -10.84 8.68 -3.22
N ASP A 92 -10.60 9.95 -2.93
CA ASP A 92 -9.74 10.85 -3.70
C ASP A 92 -8.24 10.63 -3.42
N ARG A 93 -7.92 10.03 -2.27
CA ARG A 93 -6.55 9.85 -1.78
C ARG A 93 -6.22 8.40 -1.42
N SER A 94 -7.10 7.45 -1.76
CA SER A 94 -6.92 6.03 -1.48
C SER A 94 -7.08 5.20 -2.74
N PHE A 95 -6.19 4.23 -2.91
CA PHE A 95 -6.24 3.22 -3.97
C PHE A 95 -6.31 1.84 -3.31
N SER A 96 -7.34 1.06 -3.66
CA SER A 96 -7.46 -0.33 -3.19
C SER A 96 -6.78 -1.26 -4.18
N LEU A 97 -5.92 -2.13 -3.68
CA LEU A 97 -5.19 -3.11 -4.51
C LEU A 97 -5.30 -4.49 -3.87
N ASP A 98 -6.26 -5.26 -4.34
CA ASP A 98 -6.37 -6.67 -3.98
C ASP A 98 -5.17 -7.42 -4.56
N LEU A 99 -4.56 -8.29 -3.77
CA LEU A 99 -3.37 -9.05 -4.15
C LEU A 99 -3.61 -9.97 -5.35
N GLU A 100 -4.86 -10.35 -5.58
CA GLU A 100 -5.29 -11.13 -6.73
C GLU A 100 -5.36 -10.29 -8.02
N ASP A 101 -5.34 -8.96 -7.91
CA ASP A 101 -5.36 -8.00 -9.03
C ASP A 101 -3.94 -7.47 -9.33
N PHE A 102 -2.93 -8.31 -9.08
CA PHE A 102 -1.52 -7.99 -9.30
C PHE A 102 -1.15 -8.10 -10.79
N ASP A 103 -1.73 -7.23 -11.61
CA ASP A 103 -1.58 -7.23 -13.05
C ASP A 103 -1.17 -5.87 -13.62
N VAL A 104 -0.83 -5.87 -14.91
CA VAL A 104 -0.37 -4.68 -15.63
C VAL A 104 -1.41 -3.55 -15.64
N GLU A 105 -2.71 -3.88 -15.71
CA GLU A 105 -3.78 -2.89 -15.78
C GLU A 105 -3.87 -2.11 -14.47
N HIS A 106 -3.95 -2.82 -13.34
CA HIS A 106 -4.04 -2.22 -12.02
C HIS A 106 -2.78 -1.45 -11.64
N PHE A 107 -1.60 -1.92 -12.03
CA PHE A 107 -0.34 -1.19 -11.79
C PHE A 107 -0.24 0.08 -12.62
N ASN A 108 -0.75 0.11 -13.85
CA ASN A 108 -0.83 1.34 -14.64
C ASN A 108 -1.89 2.30 -14.08
N ALA A 109 -3.03 1.80 -13.60
CA ALA A 109 -3.99 2.62 -12.86
C ALA A 109 -3.38 3.21 -11.58
N LEU A 110 -2.55 2.44 -10.88
CA LEU A 110 -1.80 2.91 -9.72
C LEU A 110 -0.79 4.02 -10.10
N LEU A 111 -0.09 3.91 -11.24
CA LEU A 111 0.77 5.00 -11.73
C LEU A 111 -0.02 6.29 -11.99
N GLY A 112 -1.18 6.18 -12.65
CA GLY A 112 -2.06 7.34 -12.86
C GLY A 112 -2.57 7.92 -11.54
N PHE A 113 -2.96 7.06 -10.59
CA PHE A 113 -3.32 7.48 -9.25
C PHE A 113 -2.17 8.21 -8.55
N LEU A 114 -0.92 7.81 -8.73
CA LEU A 114 0.25 8.50 -8.18
C LEU A 114 0.59 9.80 -8.92
N GLY A 115 0.18 9.94 -10.19
CA GLY A 115 0.47 11.08 -11.07
C GLY A 115 1.73 10.89 -11.92
N GLU A 116 2.06 9.65 -12.26
CA GLU A 116 3.26 9.26 -13.04
C GLU A 116 2.91 8.55 -14.37
N ASP A 117 1.66 8.59 -14.83
CA ASP A 117 1.14 7.90 -16.02
C ASP A 117 1.65 8.43 -17.37
N ASP A 118 2.13 9.67 -17.41
CA ASP A 118 2.55 10.33 -18.66
C ASP A 118 3.92 9.89 -19.20
N LYS A 119 4.72 9.18 -18.39
CA LYS A 119 6.14 8.92 -18.72
C LYS A 119 6.50 7.45 -18.87
N CYS A 120 5.76 6.57 -18.21
CA CYS A 120 6.12 5.18 -18.09
C CYS A 120 4.87 4.34 -17.92
N ARG A 121 4.89 3.11 -18.46
CA ARG A 121 3.87 2.12 -18.21
C ARG A 121 4.52 0.79 -17.89
N TYR A 122 3.86 0.04 -17.01
CA TYR A 122 4.14 -1.37 -16.84
C TYR A 122 3.68 -2.09 -18.11
N VAL A 123 4.55 -2.96 -18.63
CA VAL A 123 4.23 -3.89 -19.72
C VAL A 123 4.19 -5.34 -19.23
N ASP A 124 4.78 -5.57 -18.06
CA ASP A 124 4.83 -6.86 -17.38
C ASP A 124 4.96 -6.65 -15.86
N VAL A 125 4.44 -7.59 -15.09
CA VAL A 125 4.43 -7.56 -13.63
C VAL A 125 4.71 -8.98 -13.13
N VAL A 126 5.78 -9.16 -12.36
CA VAL A 126 6.22 -10.47 -11.86
C VAL A 126 6.05 -10.54 -10.35
N HIS A 127 5.26 -11.49 -9.85
CA HIS A 127 5.16 -11.69 -8.41
C HIS A 127 6.41 -12.42 -7.88
N ASP A 128 7.31 -11.70 -7.20
CA ASP A 128 8.51 -12.26 -6.58
C ASP A 128 8.56 -11.96 -5.08
N ASN A 129 8.50 -13.01 -4.27
CA ASN A 129 8.61 -12.96 -2.81
C ASN A 129 10.07 -12.82 -2.32
N ALA A 130 11.06 -12.99 -3.21
CA ALA A 130 12.48 -13.08 -2.87
C ALA A 130 13.28 -11.78 -3.10
N THR A 131 12.61 -10.62 -3.23
CA THR A 131 13.18 -9.29 -3.53
C THR A 131 13.75 -9.10 -4.94
N ARG A 132 12.93 -8.55 -5.86
CA ARG A 132 13.12 -7.29 -6.60
C ARG A 132 12.17 -7.26 -7.81
N LEU A 133 11.15 -6.42 -7.73
CA LEU A 133 10.27 -6.13 -8.87
C LEU A 133 10.75 -4.87 -9.58
N GLN A 134 10.98 -4.95 -10.89
CA GLN A 134 10.92 -3.81 -11.81
C GLN A 134 11.01 -4.28 -13.27
N VAL A 135 9.93 -4.09 -14.04
CA VAL A 135 10.03 -3.77 -15.48
C VAL A 135 9.04 -2.64 -15.78
N CYS A 136 9.52 -1.42 -15.58
CA CYS A 136 8.89 -0.21 -16.08
C CYS A 136 9.53 0.12 -17.43
N GLN A 137 8.74 0.18 -18.50
CA GLN A 137 9.26 0.59 -19.80
C GLN A 137 8.90 2.06 -20.04
N PHE A 138 9.92 2.90 -20.17
CA PHE A 138 9.72 4.29 -20.57
C PHE A 138 9.14 4.31 -21.99
N LEU A 139 7.99 4.95 -22.15
CA LEU A 139 7.51 5.31 -23.47
C LEU A 139 8.44 6.41 -23.96
N GLN A 140 9.37 6.09 -24.87
CA GLN A 140 10.11 7.14 -25.56
C GLN A 140 9.10 8.03 -26.30
N PRO A 141 9.24 9.36 -26.22
CA PRO A 141 8.43 10.23 -27.08
C PRO A 141 8.76 9.94 -28.56
N PRO A 142 7.80 10.17 -29.48
CA PRO A 142 8.02 10.02 -30.92
C PRO A 142 9.13 10.94 -31.44
#